data_AF-A0A929AUT8-F1
#
_entry.id   AF-A0A929AUT8-F1
#
_cell.length_a   1.000
_cell.length_b   1.000
_cell.length_c   1.000
_cell.angle_alpha   90.00
_cell.angle_beta   90.00
_cell.angle_gamma   90.00
#
_symmetry.space_group_name_H-M   'P 1'
#
loop_
_entity.id
_entity.type
_entity.pdbx_description
1 polymer ?
#
loop_
_entity_poly.entity_id
_entity_poly.type
_entity_poly.pdbx_seq_one_letter_code
_entity_poly.pdbx_strand_id
1 'polypeptide(L)'
;MLEGWTVKLNSKDRASLRFEAIDALETHYQGTRQPFEYANAATDRLLELADIKNVRWSPNRTQIISALDGTRGYIVSRATEKNRRPVAFVFPGETDLADGQQVFLKPEMLTSSFNYQLAIEGLVYPTFYESLFYDLRQKITEAVREARQQKAGLWQVDKTMTGIEITSLSKLEEKGVILPKLFRRLVEWFKANSDQTFLEFIKDRDRLINLQTMNFTHFDSEIDVSGDRIKLKTEPENLVFRP
;
A
#
# COMPACT_ATOMS: atom_id res chain seq x y z
N MET A 1 8.04 -23.82 -2.61
CA MET A 1 8.04 -23.23 -1.25
C MET A 1 8.22 -21.73 -1.36
N LEU A 2 7.58 -20.94 -0.48
CA LEU A 2 7.78 -19.49 -0.44
C LEU A 2 9.20 -19.16 0.04
N GLU A 3 9.82 -18.17 -0.58
CA GLU A 3 11.09 -17.60 -0.11
C GLU A 3 10.87 -16.78 1.18
N GLY A 4 11.91 -16.66 2.01
CA GLY A 4 11.89 -15.83 3.22
C GLY A 4 11.49 -16.58 4.49
N TRP A 5 10.66 -15.94 5.32
CA TRP A 5 10.28 -16.41 6.65
C TRP A 5 9.16 -17.45 6.61
N THR A 6 9.08 -18.32 7.62
CA THR A 6 7.91 -19.18 7.80
C THR A 6 6.66 -18.32 8.03
N VAL A 7 5.55 -18.62 7.33
CA VAL A 7 4.27 -17.92 7.50
C VAL A 7 3.83 -17.94 8.97
N LYS A 8 3.28 -16.83 9.46
CA LYS A 8 2.65 -16.76 10.79
C LYS A 8 1.14 -16.98 10.63
N LEU A 9 0.64 -18.03 11.27
CA LEU A 9 -0.79 -18.31 11.38
C LEU A 9 -1.33 -17.74 12.70
N ASN A 10 -2.61 -17.35 12.70
CA ASN A 10 -3.34 -17.01 13.91
C ASN A 10 -3.90 -18.29 14.59
N SER A 11 -4.63 -18.13 15.70
CA SER A 11 -5.22 -19.25 16.45
C SER A 11 -6.30 -20.04 15.71
N LYS A 12 -6.70 -19.60 14.50
CA LYS A 12 -7.65 -20.29 13.62
C LYS A 12 -6.96 -20.84 12.37
N ASP A 13 -5.63 -20.98 12.40
CA ASP A 13 -4.80 -21.42 11.28
C ASP A 13 -4.91 -20.56 10.01
N ARG A 14 -5.26 -19.28 10.16
CA ARG A 14 -5.37 -18.32 9.05
C ARG A 14 -4.12 -17.44 8.98
N ALA A 15 -3.61 -17.21 7.77
CA ALA A 15 -2.54 -16.26 7.50
C ALA A 15 -3.10 -14.87 7.18
N SER A 16 -2.43 -13.82 7.67
CA SER A 16 -2.66 -12.46 7.15
C SER A 16 -1.81 -12.27 5.90
N LEU A 17 -2.39 -11.67 4.85
CA LEU A 17 -1.72 -11.39 3.59
C LEU A 17 -1.22 -9.96 3.53
N ARG A 18 -0.11 -9.74 2.82
CA ARG A 18 0.28 -8.44 2.32
C ARG A 18 0.01 -8.42 0.82
N PHE A 19 -0.77 -7.45 0.36
CA PHE A 19 -1.06 -7.33 -1.06
C PHE A 19 0.20 -6.78 -1.75
N GLU A 20 0.67 -7.47 -2.77
CA GLU A 20 1.83 -7.08 -3.59
C GLU A 20 1.52 -5.80 -4.38
N ALA A 21 2.54 -5.00 -4.64
CA ALA A 21 2.52 -3.82 -5.52
C ALA A 21 1.68 -2.60 -5.06
N ILE A 22 0.81 -2.74 -4.04
CA ILE A 22 -0.11 -1.68 -3.61
C ILE A 22 0.02 -1.37 -2.12
N ASP A 23 -0.32 -0.13 -1.74
CA ASP A 23 -0.37 0.35 -0.36
C ASP A 23 -1.58 1.27 -0.21
N ALA A 24 -2.53 0.85 0.63
CA ALA A 24 -3.72 1.64 0.92
C ALA A 24 -3.40 2.75 1.93
N LEU A 25 -4.23 3.79 1.95
CA LEU A 25 -4.15 4.81 2.99
C LEU A 25 -4.34 4.17 4.38
N GLU A 26 -3.58 4.66 5.37
CA GLU A 26 -3.56 4.08 6.71
C GLU A 26 -4.88 4.31 7.44
N THR A 27 -5.60 3.22 7.76
CA THR A 27 -6.76 3.27 8.68
C THR A 27 -6.33 3.33 10.14
N HIS A 28 -5.14 2.83 10.45
CA HIS A 28 -4.51 2.90 11.76
C HIS A 28 -3.00 2.63 11.69
N TYR A 29 -2.19 3.63 12.07
CA TYR A 29 -0.75 3.52 12.20
C TYR A 29 -0.26 4.30 13.43
N GLN A 30 0.30 3.58 14.41
CA GLN A 30 0.74 4.13 15.69
C GLN A 30 -0.32 4.98 16.43
N GLY A 31 -1.62 4.68 16.28
CA GLY A 31 -2.68 5.50 16.87
C GLY A 31 -3.09 6.74 16.07
N THR A 32 -2.57 6.88 14.85
CA THR A 32 -2.92 7.93 13.87
C THR A 32 -3.54 7.26 12.64
N ARG A 33 -4.19 8.03 11.77
CA ARG A 33 -4.74 7.54 10.49
C ARG A 33 -4.63 8.59 9.40
N GLN A 34 -4.76 8.18 8.14
CA GLN A 34 -5.04 9.08 7.03
C GLN A 34 -6.55 9.41 6.98
N PRO A 35 -6.97 10.41 6.16
CA PRO A 35 -8.35 10.85 6.12
C PRO A 35 -9.36 9.70 5.97
N PHE A 36 -10.33 9.67 6.90
CA PHE A 36 -11.16 8.50 7.16
C PHE A 36 -11.93 7.99 5.93
N GLU A 37 -12.50 8.91 5.16
CA GLU A 37 -13.27 8.61 3.94
C GLU A 37 -12.45 7.77 2.96
N TYR A 38 -11.26 8.26 2.60
CA TYR A 38 -10.39 7.61 1.61
C TYR A 38 -9.68 6.38 2.17
N ALA A 39 -9.31 6.38 3.46
CA ALA A 39 -8.65 5.24 4.09
C ALA A 39 -9.55 4.00 4.19
N ASN A 40 -10.85 4.19 4.46
CA ASN A 40 -11.77 3.05 4.53
C ASN A 40 -12.28 2.61 3.16
N ALA A 41 -12.27 3.47 2.15
CA ALA A 41 -12.76 3.12 0.81
C ALA A 41 -12.08 1.86 0.24
N ALA A 42 -10.75 1.72 0.39
CA ALA A 42 -10.04 0.52 -0.03
C ALA A 42 -10.46 -0.75 0.75
N THR A 43 -10.72 -0.60 2.05
CA THR A 43 -11.16 -1.70 2.91
C THR A 43 -12.58 -2.14 2.54
N ASP A 44 -13.48 -1.19 2.34
CA ASP A 44 -14.87 -1.45 1.99
C ASP A 44 -14.96 -2.13 0.64
N ARG A 45 -14.21 -1.61 -0.34
CA ARG A 45 -14.12 -2.23 -1.65
C ARG A 45 -13.52 -3.63 -1.62
N LEU A 46 -12.49 -3.86 -0.81
CA LEU A 46 -11.90 -5.18 -0.66
C LEU A 46 -12.90 -6.19 -0.08
N LEU A 47 -13.71 -5.77 0.90
CA LEU A 47 -14.77 -6.61 1.47
C LEU A 47 -15.82 -6.98 0.41
N GLU A 48 -16.22 -6.03 -0.43
CA GLU A 48 -17.13 -6.29 -1.56
C GLU A 48 -16.52 -7.25 -2.58
N LEU A 49 -15.28 -7.01 -3.02
CA LEU A 49 -14.56 -7.87 -3.97
C LEU A 49 -14.40 -9.31 -3.45
N ALA A 50 -14.21 -9.46 -2.14
CA ALA A 50 -14.11 -10.74 -1.46
C ALA A 50 -15.47 -11.35 -1.07
N ASP A 51 -16.60 -10.75 -1.48
CA ASP A 51 -17.96 -11.15 -1.10
C ASP A 51 -18.16 -11.33 0.42
N ILE A 52 -17.44 -10.57 1.24
CA ILE A 52 -17.55 -10.60 2.70
C ILE A 52 -18.72 -9.72 3.12
N LYS A 53 -19.73 -10.34 3.74
CA LYS A 53 -21.02 -9.71 4.05
C LYS A 53 -21.26 -9.55 5.54
N ASN A 54 -22.29 -8.80 5.90
CA ASN A 54 -22.75 -8.64 7.29
C ASN A 54 -21.62 -8.22 8.26
N VAL A 55 -20.70 -7.38 7.77
CA VAL A 55 -19.53 -6.94 8.52
C VAL A 55 -19.97 -6.05 9.68
N ARG A 56 -19.62 -6.45 10.91
CA ARG A 56 -19.78 -5.66 12.12
C ARG A 56 -18.42 -5.19 12.59
N TRP A 57 -18.26 -3.88 12.62
CA TRP A 57 -17.05 -3.21 13.08
C TRP A 57 -17.09 -2.94 14.58
N SER A 58 -15.91 -2.82 15.19
CA SER A 58 -15.75 -2.13 16.47
C SER A 58 -16.21 -0.67 16.36
N PRO A 59 -16.60 0.00 17.46
CA PRO A 59 -17.09 1.38 17.41
C PRO A 59 -16.13 2.37 16.75
N ASN A 60 -14.82 2.14 16.87
CA ASN A 60 -13.77 2.94 16.25
C ASN A 60 -13.35 2.45 14.85
N ARG A 61 -14.02 1.44 14.28
CA ARG A 61 -13.76 0.85 12.96
C ARG A 61 -12.30 0.39 12.75
N THR A 62 -11.67 -0.13 13.80
CA THR A 62 -10.31 -0.68 13.70
C THR A 62 -10.28 -2.20 13.63
N GLN A 63 -11.36 -2.88 14.00
CA GLN A 63 -11.46 -4.33 14.00
C GLN A 63 -12.83 -4.79 13.51
N ILE A 64 -12.85 -5.86 12.71
CA ILE A 64 -14.08 -6.58 12.38
C ILE A 64 -14.37 -7.55 13.54
N ILE A 65 -15.50 -7.35 14.21
CA ILE A 65 -15.98 -8.20 15.32
C ILE A 65 -16.60 -9.48 14.75
N SER A 66 -17.35 -9.36 13.66
CA SER A 66 -17.98 -10.48 12.97
C SER A 66 -18.23 -10.15 11.51
N ALA A 67 -18.18 -11.14 10.64
CA ALA A 67 -18.62 -11.05 9.26
C ALA A 67 -19.07 -12.43 8.78
N LEU A 68 -19.86 -12.47 7.71
CA LEU A 68 -20.02 -13.65 6.88
C LEU A 68 -18.83 -13.68 5.92
N ASP A 69 -17.83 -14.51 6.25
CA ASP A 69 -16.59 -14.70 5.51
C ASP A 69 -16.50 -16.13 4.92
N GLY A 70 -15.35 -16.46 4.30
CA GLY A 70 -15.10 -17.80 3.75
C GLY A 70 -15.34 -17.94 2.24
N THR A 71 -15.52 -16.82 1.54
CA THR A 71 -15.57 -16.78 0.08
C THR A 71 -14.34 -17.42 -0.54
N ARG A 72 -14.56 -18.21 -1.59
CA ARG A 72 -13.49 -18.83 -2.36
C ARG A 72 -12.63 -17.80 -3.08
N GLY A 73 -11.33 -18.04 -3.04
CA GLY A 73 -10.31 -17.25 -3.71
C GLY A 73 -8.98 -17.98 -3.65
N TYR A 74 -8.01 -17.50 -4.41
CA TYR A 74 -6.66 -18.04 -4.43
C TYR A 74 -5.63 -16.91 -4.44
N ILE A 75 -4.39 -17.25 -4.12
CA ILE A 75 -3.27 -16.31 -4.12
C ILE A 75 -2.15 -16.81 -5.02
N VAL A 76 -1.43 -15.86 -5.62
CA VAL A 76 -0.13 -16.13 -6.22
C VAL A 76 0.91 -15.35 -5.41
N SER A 77 1.82 -16.09 -4.78
CA SER A 77 2.81 -15.54 -3.86
C SER A 77 4.16 -16.23 -4.06
N ARG A 78 5.23 -15.45 -3.98
CA ARG A 78 6.61 -15.97 -4.07
C ARG A 78 7.39 -15.91 -2.77
N ALA A 79 7.02 -15.02 -1.86
CA ALA A 79 7.80 -14.72 -0.68
C ALA A 79 6.93 -14.30 0.50
N THR A 80 7.52 -14.40 1.69
CA THR A 80 6.98 -13.81 2.91
C THR A 80 7.86 -12.64 3.36
N GLU A 81 7.22 -11.57 3.82
CA GLU A 81 7.94 -10.41 4.35
C GLU A 81 8.29 -10.59 5.85
N LYS A 82 9.05 -9.64 6.42
CA LYS A 82 9.58 -9.71 7.80
C LYS A 82 8.52 -9.90 8.90
N ASN A 83 7.27 -9.47 8.69
CA ASN A 83 6.16 -9.76 9.62
C ASN A 83 5.49 -11.11 9.36
N ARG A 84 6.13 -11.99 8.56
CA ARG A 84 5.71 -13.37 8.29
C ARG A 84 4.36 -13.48 7.57
N ARG A 85 4.04 -12.47 6.74
CA ARG A 85 2.87 -12.45 5.86
C ARG A 85 3.30 -12.81 4.44
N PRO A 86 2.58 -13.70 3.73
CA PRO A 86 2.77 -13.87 2.29
C PRO A 86 2.55 -12.54 1.58
N VAL A 87 3.45 -12.17 0.68
CA VAL A 87 3.26 -11.04 -0.24
C VAL A 87 2.65 -11.59 -1.53
N ALA A 88 1.45 -11.14 -1.87
CA ALA A 88 0.59 -11.87 -2.80
C ALA A 88 -0.24 -10.97 -3.71
N PHE A 89 -0.48 -11.47 -4.93
CA PHE A 89 -1.64 -11.11 -5.72
C PHE A 89 -2.81 -12.00 -5.31
N VAL A 90 -3.97 -11.41 -5.07
CA VAL A 90 -5.16 -12.09 -4.56
C VAL A 90 -6.26 -12.10 -5.61
N PHE A 91 -6.88 -13.25 -5.84
CA PHE A 91 -7.86 -13.47 -6.89
C PHE A 91 -9.16 -14.04 -6.31
N PRO A 92 -10.34 -13.60 -6.82
CA PRO A 92 -11.61 -14.19 -6.44
C PRO A 92 -11.83 -15.54 -7.13
N GLY A 93 -12.69 -16.36 -6.52
CA GLY A 93 -13.24 -17.55 -7.15
C GLY A 93 -12.32 -18.77 -7.13
N GLU A 94 -12.68 -19.74 -7.96
CA GLU A 94 -11.96 -21.00 -8.12
C GLU A 94 -10.85 -20.88 -9.17
N THR A 95 -9.89 -21.79 -9.13
CA THR A 95 -8.81 -21.89 -10.12
C THR A 95 -8.51 -23.35 -10.43
N ASP A 96 -8.13 -23.62 -11.68
CA ASP A 96 -7.65 -24.94 -12.10
C ASP A 96 -6.18 -25.19 -11.70
N LEU A 97 -5.52 -24.17 -11.13
CA LEU A 97 -4.16 -24.29 -10.61
C LEU A 97 -4.14 -25.14 -9.34
N ALA A 98 -3.21 -26.09 -9.27
CA ALA A 98 -3.04 -26.88 -8.06
C ALA A 98 -2.38 -26.07 -6.94
N ASP A 99 -2.74 -26.36 -5.69
CA ASP A 99 -2.09 -25.75 -4.52
C ASP A 99 -0.58 -26.03 -4.54
N GLY A 100 0.21 -24.97 -4.41
CA GLY A 100 1.68 -25.04 -4.44
C GLY A 100 2.28 -25.18 -5.84
N GLN A 101 1.49 -25.16 -6.90
CA GLN A 101 1.97 -25.14 -8.28
C GLN A 101 2.86 -23.91 -8.54
N GLN A 102 3.92 -24.10 -9.33
CA GLN A 102 4.69 -22.98 -9.86
C GLN A 102 3.90 -22.29 -10.99
N VAL A 103 3.67 -20.99 -10.84
CA VAL A 103 2.88 -20.19 -11.77
C VAL A 103 3.76 -19.12 -12.37
N PHE A 104 3.83 -19.07 -13.71
CA PHE A 104 4.36 -17.90 -14.40
C PHE A 104 3.24 -16.86 -14.53
N LEU A 105 3.18 -15.94 -13.57
CA LEU A 105 2.14 -14.92 -13.51
C LEU A 105 2.36 -13.90 -14.63
N LYS A 106 1.41 -13.82 -15.57
CA LYS A 106 1.45 -12.84 -16.67
C LYS A 106 0.70 -11.56 -16.30
N PRO A 107 1.09 -10.39 -16.84
CA PRO A 107 0.39 -9.12 -16.60
C PRO A 107 -1.11 -9.16 -16.82
N GLU A 108 -1.59 -9.88 -17.83
CA GLU A 108 -3.02 -9.94 -18.18
C GLU A 108 -3.84 -10.60 -17.06
N MET A 109 -3.24 -11.57 -16.36
CA MET A 109 -3.88 -12.24 -15.23
C MET A 109 -4.16 -11.25 -14.10
N LEU A 110 -3.32 -10.22 -13.91
CA LEU A 110 -3.51 -9.26 -12.83
C LEU A 110 -4.84 -8.52 -12.93
N THR A 111 -5.43 -8.38 -14.11
CA THR A 111 -6.68 -7.62 -14.29
C THR A 111 -7.84 -8.15 -13.45
N SER A 112 -7.87 -9.45 -13.12
CA SER A 112 -8.87 -10.04 -12.22
C SER A 112 -8.47 -10.05 -10.74
N SER A 113 -7.24 -9.63 -10.41
CA SER A 113 -6.78 -9.57 -9.03
C SER A 113 -7.39 -8.39 -8.27
N PHE A 114 -7.62 -8.58 -6.98
CA PHE A 114 -8.02 -7.50 -6.08
C PHE A 114 -7.00 -6.36 -6.08
N ASN A 115 -5.71 -6.67 -6.20
CA ASN A 115 -4.64 -5.66 -6.25
C ASN A 115 -4.84 -4.70 -7.43
N TYR A 116 -5.13 -5.22 -8.62
CA TYR A 116 -5.37 -4.42 -9.81
C TYR A 116 -6.69 -3.65 -9.71
N GLN A 117 -7.77 -4.30 -9.25
CA GLN A 117 -9.07 -3.66 -9.10
C GLN A 117 -9.00 -2.45 -8.16
N LEU A 118 -8.32 -2.59 -7.00
CA LEU A 118 -8.12 -1.46 -6.10
C LEU A 118 -7.25 -0.35 -6.72
N ALA A 119 -6.26 -0.70 -7.55
CA ALA A 119 -5.38 0.26 -8.21
C ALA A 119 -6.11 1.06 -9.30
N ILE A 120 -6.85 0.38 -10.19
CA ILE A 120 -7.59 1.02 -11.29
C ILE A 120 -8.77 1.87 -10.78
N GLU A 121 -9.37 1.49 -9.65
CA GLU A 121 -10.41 2.28 -8.99
C GLU A 121 -9.85 3.48 -8.21
N GLY A 122 -8.53 3.62 -8.13
CA GLY A 122 -7.88 4.74 -7.44
C GLY A 122 -8.02 4.68 -5.92
N LEU A 123 -8.03 3.48 -5.34
CA LEU A 123 -8.21 3.30 -3.89
C LEU A 123 -6.88 3.05 -3.15
N VAL A 124 -5.78 2.87 -3.88
CA VAL A 124 -4.47 2.56 -3.33
C VAL A 124 -3.36 3.28 -4.10
N TYR A 125 -2.21 3.48 -3.45
CA TYR A 125 -0.99 3.93 -4.10
C TYR A 125 -0.19 2.73 -4.63
N PRO A 126 0.58 2.89 -5.72
CA PRO A 126 1.60 1.92 -6.06
C PRO A 126 2.70 1.99 -4.99
N THR A 127 3.16 0.85 -4.51
CA THR A 127 4.35 0.74 -3.66
C THR A 127 5.11 -0.49 -4.08
N PHE A 128 6.16 -0.27 -4.86
CA PHE A 128 6.92 -1.34 -5.48
C PHE A 128 8.15 -1.68 -4.66
N TYR A 129 8.49 -2.97 -4.64
CA TYR A 129 9.71 -3.49 -4.08
C TYR A 129 10.55 -4.14 -5.17
N GLU A 130 11.87 -4.23 -4.97
CA GLU A 130 12.81 -4.76 -5.97
C GLU A 130 12.51 -6.21 -6.42
N SER A 131 11.77 -6.98 -5.60
CA SER A 131 11.32 -8.33 -5.92
C SER A 131 10.18 -8.40 -6.94
N LEU A 132 9.50 -7.28 -7.24
CA LEU A 132 8.39 -7.23 -8.19
C LEU A 132 8.93 -7.09 -9.62
N PHE A 133 8.57 -8.05 -10.47
CA PHE A 133 8.97 -8.06 -11.87
C PHE A 133 8.46 -6.84 -12.64
N TYR A 134 9.25 -6.42 -13.63
CA TYR A 134 9.03 -5.19 -14.40
C TYR A 134 7.66 -5.15 -15.08
N ASP A 135 7.27 -6.25 -15.72
CA ASP A 135 6.01 -6.38 -16.46
C ASP A 135 4.78 -6.29 -15.54
N LEU A 136 4.83 -6.95 -14.38
CA LEU A 136 3.79 -6.85 -13.35
C LEU A 136 3.71 -5.43 -12.78
N ARG A 137 4.87 -4.80 -12.55
CA ARG A 137 4.95 -3.39 -12.13
C ARG A 137 4.32 -2.47 -13.17
N GLN A 138 4.68 -2.62 -14.45
CA GLN A 138 4.11 -1.81 -15.54
C GLN A 138 2.59 -1.91 -15.55
N LYS A 139 2.03 -3.11 -15.40
CA LYS A 139 0.58 -3.29 -15.41
C LYS A 139 -0.14 -2.54 -14.29
N ILE A 140 0.43 -2.51 -13.09
CA ILE A 140 -0.12 -1.73 -11.96
C ILE A 140 0.12 -0.23 -12.18
N THR A 141 1.28 0.15 -12.74
CA THR A 141 1.57 1.55 -13.11
C THR A 141 0.56 2.09 -14.11
N GLU A 142 0.21 1.33 -15.15
CA GLU A 142 -0.83 1.69 -16.12
C GLU A 142 -2.17 1.97 -15.42
N ALA A 143 -2.60 1.06 -14.54
CA ALA A 143 -3.85 1.22 -13.80
C ALA A 143 -3.85 2.46 -12.90
N VAL A 144 -2.75 2.70 -12.19
CA VAL A 144 -2.59 3.88 -11.33
C VAL A 144 -2.61 5.18 -12.13
N ARG A 145 -1.92 5.22 -13.29
CA ARG A 145 -1.89 6.40 -14.15
C ARG A 145 -3.27 6.71 -14.73
N GLU A 146 -4.00 5.67 -15.14
CA GLU A 146 -5.37 5.81 -15.60
C GLU A 146 -6.27 6.36 -14.49
N ALA A 147 -6.23 5.76 -13.30
CA ALA A 147 -6.98 6.22 -12.14
C ALA A 147 -6.64 7.69 -11.79
N ARG A 148 -5.36 8.06 -11.85
CA ARG A 148 -4.91 9.44 -11.60
C ARG A 148 -5.42 10.41 -12.67
N GLN A 149 -5.34 10.04 -13.95
CA GLN A 149 -5.83 10.86 -15.07
C GLN A 149 -7.33 11.12 -14.97
N GLN A 150 -8.09 10.09 -14.59
CA GLN A 150 -9.54 10.18 -14.40
C GLN A 150 -9.93 10.86 -13.08
N LYS A 151 -8.96 11.16 -12.20
CA LYS A 151 -9.21 11.60 -10.83
C LYS A 151 -10.18 10.62 -10.14
N ALA A 152 -9.90 9.33 -10.20
CA ALA A 152 -10.67 8.30 -9.51
C ALA A 152 -10.25 8.22 -8.03
N GLY A 153 -11.20 7.95 -7.14
CA GLY A 153 -10.94 7.71 -5.72
C GLY A 153 -10.06 8.77 -5.06
N LEU A 154 -8.97 8.33 -4.44
CA LEU A 154 -8.04 9.20 -3.71
C LEU A 154 -7.33 10.24 -4.60
N TRP A 155 -7.23 9.99 -5.91
CA TRP A 155 -6.48 10.86 -6.83
C TRP A 155 -7.15 12.24 -7.03
N GLN A 156 -8.42 12.40 -6.61
CA GLN A 156 -9.10 13.70 -6.62
C GLN A 156 -8.49 14.70 -5.66
N VAL A 157 -7.94 14.19 -4.55
CA VAL A 157 -7.48 15.00 -3.43
C VAL A 157 -6.02 14.72 -3.05
N ASP A 158 -5.35 13.80 -3.75
CA ASP A 158 -3.94 13.47 -3.56
C ASP A 158 -3.06 14.73 -3.49
N LYS A 159 -2.21 14.77 -2.46
CA LYS A 159 -1.23 15.82 -2.21
C LYS A 159 0.20 15.34 -2.34
N THR A 160 0.43 14.11 -2.78
CA THR A 160 1.78 13.52 -2.84
C THR A 160 2.74 14.39 -3.65
N MET A 161 2.33 14.81 -4.85
CA MET A 161 3.17 15.62 -5.75
C MET A 161 2.99 17.12 -5.56
N THR A 162 1.79 17.57 -5.20
CA THR A 162 1.55 19.01 -5.01
C THR A 162 2.14 19.50 -3.68
N GLY A 163 2.12 18.64 -2.67
CA GLY A 163 2.54 18.91 -1.31
C GLY A 163 1.39 19.17 -0.35
N ILE A 164 1.66 18.86 0.91
CA ILE A 164 0.80 19.07 2.06
C ILE A 164 1.53 20.00 3.05
N GLU A 165 0.79 20.92 3.66
CA GLU A 165 1.28 21.74 4.77
C GLU A 165 1.15 20.95 6.07
N ILE A 166 2.26 20.76 6.77
CA ILE A 166 2.34 19.86 7.92
C ILE A 166 2.82 20.62 9.15
N THR A 167 1.85 21.23 9.84
CA THR A 167 2.09 21.96 11.10
C THR A 167 1.77 21.12 12.34
N SER A 168 1.08 19.99 12.17
CA SER A 168 0.69 19.10 13.26
C SER A 168 0.29 17.70 12.76
N LEU A 169 0.26 16.73 13.68
CA LEU A 169 -0.27 15.40 13.43
C LEU A 169 -1.75 15.42 13.04
N SER A 170 -2.56 16.32 13.63
CA SER A 170 -3.99 16.44 13.28
C SER A 170 -4.20 16.89 11.84
N LYS A 171 -3.35 17.76 11.30
CA LYS A 171 -3.42 18.15 9.88
C LYS A 171 -3.13 16.99 8.95
N LEU A 172 -2.21 16.11 9.36
CA LEU A 172 -1.92 14.89 8.62
C LEU A 172 -3.12 13.92 8.64
N GLU A 173 -3.86 13.83 9.76
CA GLU A 173 -5.08 13.02 9.84
C GLU A 173 -6.24 13.59 9.00
N GLU A 174 -6.39 14.91 8.98
CA GLU A 174 -7.48 15.60 8.27
C GLU A 174 -7.26 15.67 6.75
N LYS A 175 -6.02 15.90 6.32
CA LYS A 175 -5.69 16.28 4.94
C LYS A 175 -4.63 15.40 4.28
N GLY A 176 -4.04 14.47 5.01
CA GLY A 176 -2.92 13.63 4.56
C GLY A 176 -3.29 12.55 3.56
N VAL A 177 -3.98 12.88 2.46
CA VAL A 177 -4.07 11.97 1.30
C VAL A 177 -2.76 12.09 0.52
N ILE A 178 -1.77 11.33 0.98
CA ILE A 178 -0.41 11.25 0.43
C ILE A 178 0.05 9.79 0.45
N LEU A 179 1.13 9.49 -0.27
CA LEU A 179 1.77 8.16 -0.24
C LEU A 179 1.90 7.63 1.21
N PRO A 180 1.38 6.43 1.54
CA PRO A 180 1.37 5.92 2.92
C PRO A 180 2.76 5.81 3.54
N LYS A 181 3.80 5.54 2.74
CA LYS A 181 5.18 5.54 3.22
C LYS A 181 5.64 6.93 3.70
N LEU A 182 5.29 8.01 3.00
CA LEU A 182 5.56 9.37 3.45
C LEU A 182 4.78 9.68 4.72
N PHE A 183 3.49 9.33 4.75
CA PHE A 183 2.66 9.48 5.95
C PHE A 183 3.28 8.80 7.17
N ARG A 184 3.67 7.51 7.06
CA ARG A 184 4.28 6.76 8.18
C ARG A 184 5.53 7.44 8.72
N ARG A 185 6.38 7.98 7.84
CA ARG A 185 7.60 8.69 8.25
C ARG A 185 7.31 10.00 8.97
N LEU A 186 6.30 10.74 8.52
CA LEU A 186 5.85 11.95 9.20
C LEU A 186 5.26 11.65 10.57
N VAL A 187 4.45 10.60 10.69
CA VAL A 187 3.91 10.14 11.98
C VAL A 187 5.04 9.76 12.95
N GLU A 188 6.02 9.00 12.47
CA GLU A 188 7.21 8.65 13.27
C GLU A 188 7.97 9.90 13.73
N TRP A 189 8.17 10.88 12.85
CA TRP A 189 8.88 12.13 13.18
C TRP A 189 8.14 12.95 14.23
N PHE A 190 6.82 13.17 14.07
CA PHE A 190 6.02 13.87 15.07
C PHE A 190 6.02 13.17 16.43
N LYS A 191 5.86 11.84 16.44
CA LYS A 191 5.81 11.07 17.69
C LYS A 191 7.16 10.96 18.39
N ALA A 192 8.25 11.04 17.64
CA ALA A 192 9.59 11.07 18.21
C ALA A 192 9.87 12.36 19.01
N ASN A 193 9.09 13.43 18.79
CA ASN A 193 9.36 14.77 19.33
C ASN A 193 10.84 15.17 19.11
N SER A 194 11.36 14.91 17.91
CA SER A 194 12.76 15.15 17.57
C SER A 194 13.00 16.64 17.27
N ASP A 195 14.12 17.17 17.74
CA ASP A 195 14.60 18.50 17.34
C ASP A 195 15.17 18.52 15.90
N GLN A 196 15.34 17.35 15.28
CA GLN A 196 15.80 17.23 13.90
C GLN A 196 14.74 17.71 12.92
N THR A 197 15.18 18.32 11.81
CA THR A 197 14.30 18.53 10.66
C THR A 197 13.79 17.18 10.14
N PHE A 198 12.66 17.19 9.43
CA PHE A 198 12.08 15.96 8.90
C PHE A 198 13.07 15.17 8.03
N LEU A 199 13.81 15.83 7.14
CA LEU A 199 14.78 15.16 6.26
C LEU A 199 15.95 14.54 7.03
N GLU A 200 16.45 15.22 8.06
CA GLU A 200 17.49 14.66 8.93
C GLU A 200 17.01 13.43 9.68
N PHE A 201 15.76 13.45 10.16
CA PHE A 201 15.16 12.33 10.88
C PHE A 201 14.99 11.07 10.02
N ILE A 202 14.72 11.23 8.72
CA ILE A 202 14.51 10.10 7.80
C ILE A 202 15.73 9.76 6.96
N LYS A 203 16.84 10.47 7.14
CA LYS A 203 18.05 10.34 6.35
C LYS A 203 18.50 8.89 6.25
N ASP A 204 18.72 8.43 5.03
CA ASP A 204 19.23 7.11 4.67
C ASP A 204 18.34 5.90 5.10
N ARG A 205 17.15 6.12 5.68
CA ARG A 205 16.33 5.05 6.30
C ARG A 205 15.62 4.12 5.30
N ASP A 206 15.27 4.61 4.12
CA ASP A 206 14.57 3.83 3.10
C ASP A 206 15.32 3.87 1.78
N ARG A 207 16.01 2.77 1.45
CA ARG A 207 16.71 2.62 0.17
C ARG A 207 15.71 2.42 -0.96
N LEU A 208 15.98 3.01 -2.12
CA LEU A 208 15.16 2.85 -3.31
C LEU A 208 15.98 2.98 -4.61
N ILE A 209 15.37 2.57 -5.71
CA ILE A 209 15.79 2.89 -7.07
C ILE A 209 14.78 3.90 -7.63
N ASN A 210 15.28 5.04 -8.12
CA ASN A 210 14.47 5.97 -8.90
C ASN A 210 14.51 5.53 -10.37
N LEU A 211 13.37 5.11 -10.92
CA LEU A 211 13.29 4.56 -12.27
C LEU A 211 13.45 5.60 -13.39
N GLN A 212 13.30 6.90 -13.08
CA GLN A 212 13.51 7.96 -14.07
C GLN A 212 15.00 8.25 -14.26
N THR A 213 15.77 8.21 -13.18
CA THR A 213 17.23 8.49 -13.21
C THR A 213 18.07 7.22 -13.23
N MET A 214 17.46 6.06 -12.96
CA MET A 214 18.12 4.77 -12.77
C MET A 214 19.17 4.74 -11.64
N ASN A 215 19.04 5.65 -10.68
CA ASN A 215 19.97 5.76 -9.56
C ASN A 215 19.49 4.99 -8.34
N PHE A 216 20.44 4.36 -7.65
CA PHE A 216 20.25 3.94 -6.26
C PHE A 216 20.33 5.16 -5.36
N THR A 217 19.32 5.34 -4.53
CA THR A 217 19.23 6.49 -3.61
C THR A 217 18.41 6.11 -2.37
N HIS A 218 18.06 7.11 -1.57
CA HIS A 218 17.22 7.00 -0.39
C HIS A 218 15.96 7.86 -0.50
N PHE A 219 14.92 7.51 0.25
CA PHE A 219 13.62 8.18 0.16
C PHE A 219 13.65 9.66 0.56
N ASP A 220 14.54 10.05 1.46
CA ASP A 220 14.77 11.46 1.81
C ASP A 220 15.22 12.31 0.61
N SER A 221 15.98 11.72 -0.33
CA SER A 221 16.39 12.42 -1.55
C SER A 221 15.21 12.72 -2.50
N GLU A 222 14.12 11.95 -2.40
CA GLU A 222 12.92 12.07 -3.24
C GLU A 222 11.88 13.02 -2.63
N ILE A 223 12.19 13.62 -1.48
CA ILE A 223 11.30 14.54 -0.76
C ILE A 223 11.81 15.97 -0.91
N ASP A 224 10.88 16.89 -1.17
CA ASP A 224 11.10 18.33 -1.17
C ASP A 224 10.37 18.95 0.02
N VAL A 225 11.08 19.79 0.77
CA VAL A 225 10.58 20.49 1.95
C VAL A 225 10.81 21.98 1.75
N SER A 226 9.72 22.75 1.75
CA SER A 226 9.74 24.20 1.61
C SER A 226 8.87 24.83 2.69
N GLY A 227 9.51 25.35 3.74
CA GLY A 227 8.82 25.71 4.98
C GLY A 227 8.10 24.49 5.56
N ASP A 228 6.81 24.64 5.85
CA ASP A 228 5.96 23.55 6.36
C ASP A 228 5.38 22.66 5.25
N ARG A 229 5.67 22.94 3.97
CA ARG A 229 5.14 22.17 2.85
C ARG A 229 6.08 21.03 2.47
N ILE A 230 5.55 19.82 2.46
CA ILE A 230 6.29 18.59 2.11
C ILE A 230 5.63 17.90 0.91
N LYS A 231 6.42 17.52 -0.08
CA LYS A 231 5.98 16.79 -1.30
C LYS A 231 7.03 15.80 -1.79
N LEU A 232 6.64 14.89 -2.67
CA LEU A 232 7.58 14.09 -3.46
C LEU A 232 8.04 14.86 -4.70
N LYS A 233 9.27 14.59 -5.12
CA LYS A 233 9.87 15.04 -6.39
C LYS A 233 9.51 14.14 -7.56
N THR A 234 9.31 12.86 -7.27
CA THR A 234 9.10 11.79 -8.25
C THR A 234 7.77 11.08 -7.94
N GLU A 235 7.00 10.77 -8.98
CA GLU A 235 5.73 10.04 -8.81
C GLU A 235 5.96 8.65 -8.19
N PRO A 236 5.04 8.17 -7.32
CA PRO A 236 5.21 6.90 -6.61
C PRO A 236 5.50 5.68 -7.47
N GLU A 237 4.91 5.57 -8.67
CA GLU A 237 5.16 4.44 -9.59
C GLU A 237 6.61 4.36 -10.12
N ASN A 238 7.38 5.44 -9.99
CA ASN A 238 8.77 5.50 -10.42
C ASN A 238 9.75 5.21 -9.26
N LEU A 239 9.25 4.88 -8.07
CA LEU A 239 10.04 4.56 -6.89
C LEU A 239 9.96 3.07 -6.55
N VAL A 240 11.10 2.38 -6.55
CA VAL A 240 11.18 0.96 -6.19
C VAL A 240 11.99 0.80 -4.91
N PHE A 241 11.33 0.44 -3.81
CA PHE A 241 11.93 0.31 -2.50
C PHE A 241 12.71 -1.00 -2.34
N ARG A 242 13.75 -0.93 -1.51
CA ARG A 242 14.62 -2.07 -1.19
C ARG A 242 14.47 -2.39 0.31
N PRO A 243 13.90 -3.56 0.67
CA PRO A 243 13.68 -3.95 2.07
C PRO A 243 14.93 -3.98 2.95
#